data_AF-A0A285RY28-F1
#
_entry.id   AF-A0A285RY28-F1
#
_cell.length_a   1.000
_cell.length_b   1.000
_cell.length_c   1.000
_cell.angle_alpha   90.00
_cell.angle_beta   90.00
_cell.angle_gamma   90.00
#
_symmetry.space_group_name_H-M   'P 1'
#
loop_
_entity.id
_entity.type
_entity.pdbx_description
1 polymer ?
#
loop_
_entity_poly.entity_id
_entity_poly.type
_entity_poly.pdbx_seq_one_letter_code
_entity_poly.pdbx_strand_id
1 'polypeptide(L)' 'MNSIKLHAPDIPPKVRHFRIFEAFEKLDPGEYLELTNDHDPKPLYYVFSIEREGTFEWSYLEEGPELWRVAIKKI' A
#
# COMPACT_ATOMS: atom_id res chain seq x y z
N MET A 1 -7.17 14.76 6.89
CA MET A 1 -6.38 14.02 5.87
C MET A 1 -7.17 12.78 5.54
N ASN A 2 -7.48 12.59 4.26
CA ASN A 2 -8.27 11.44 3.80
C ASN A 2 -7.34 10.22 3.65
N SER A 3 -7.93 9.03 3.69
CA SER A 3 -7.20 7.80 3.36
C SER A 3 -8.08 6.80 2.64
N ILE A 4 -7.46 6.11 1.68
CA ILE A 4 -8.05 4.94 1.04
C ILE A 4 -7.59 3.71 1.83
N LYS A 5 -8.50 2.77 2.10
CA LYS A 5 -8.18 1.52 2.82
C LYS A 5 -8.40 0.32 1.93
N LEU A 6 -7.42 -0.57 1.87
CA LEU A 6 -7.52 -1.84 1.15
C LEU A 6 -7.05 -2.99 2.03
N HIS A 7 -7.78 -4.11 1.96
CA HIS A 7 -7.35 -5.39 2.51
C HIS A 7 -6.92 -6.29 1.34
N ALA A 8 -5.62 -6.57 1.25
CA ALA A 8 -5.03 -7.22 0.09
C ALA A 8 -5.59 -8.63 -0.19
N PRO A 9 -5.85 -9.48 0.84
CA PRO A 9 -6.47 -10.79 0.65
C PRO A 9 -7.84 -10.77 -0.03
N ASP A 10 -8.62 -9.68 0.10
CA ASP A 10 -9.94 -9.54 -0.55
C ASP A 10 -9.83 -9.33 -2.06
N ILE A 11 -8.63 -9.03 -2.57
CA ILE A 11 -8.39 -8.75 -3.98
C ILE A 11 -7.75 -9.98 -4.64
N PRO A 12 -8.31 -10.51 -5.75
CA PRO A 12 -7.74 -11.67 -6.43
C PRO A 12 -6.27 -11.44 -6.82
N PRO A 13 -5.35 -12.41 -6.59
CA PRO A 13 -3.91 -12.21 -6.81
C PRO A 13 -3.55 -11.64 -8.19
N LYS A 14 -4.24 -12.09 -9.24
CA LYS A 14 -4.02 -11.66 -10.63
C LYS A 14 -4.22 -10.17 -10.87
N VAL A 15 -5.05 -9.50 -10.05
CA VAL A 15 -5.39 -8.07 -10.22
C VAL A 15 -4.97 -7.22 -9.01
N ARG A 16 -4.36 -7.83 -7.99
CA ARG A 16 -4.08 -7.19 -6.70
C ARG A 16 -3.16 -5.98 -6.82
N HIS A 17 -2.01 -6.14 -7.46
CA HIS A 17 -1.09 -5.03 -7.68
C HIS A 17 -1.76 -3.90 -8.48
N PHE A 18 -2.46 -4.23 -9.56
CA PHE A 18 -3.19 -3.24 -10.35
C PHE A 18 -4.17 -2.42 -9.50
N ARG A 19 -4.98 -3.07 -8.65
CA ARG A 19 -5.94 -2.38 -7.77
C ARG A 19 -5.27 -1.52 -6.70
N ILE A 20 -4.16 -1.98 -6.14
CA ILE A 20 -3.38 -1.22 -5.15
C ILE A 20 -2.78 0.03 -5.79
N PHE A 21 -2.17 -0.09 -6.97
CA PHE A 21 -1.65 1.05 -7.70
C PHE A 21 -2.77 2.00 -8.14
N GLU A 22 -3.89 1.48 -8.65
CA GLU A 22 -5.07 2.29 -9.00
C GLU A 22 -5.56 3.11 -7.80
N ALA A 23 -5.59 2.52 -6.60
CA ALA A 23 -5.94 3.23 -5.38
C ALA A 23 -4.91 4.30 -5.01
N PHE A 24 -3.62 3.98 -5.10
CA PHE A 24 -2.55 4.94 -4.83
C PHE A 24 -2.57 6.14 -5.79
N GLU A 25 -2.81 5.93 -7.08
CA GLU A 25 -2.86 7.02 -8.07
C GLU A 25 -3.99 8.02 -7.79
N LYS A 26 -5.09 7.57 -7.18
CA LYS A 26 -6.25 8.40 -6.82
C LYS A 26 -6.02 9.31 -5.62
N LEU A 27 -4.91 9.13 -4.89
CA LEU A 27 -4.57 9.98 -3.75
C LEU A 27 -4.11 11.36 -4.22
N ASP A 28 -4.45 12.38 -3.44
CA ASP A 28 -3.79 13.68 -3.49
C ASP A 28 -2.45 13.66 -2.70
N PRO A 29 -1.48 14.55 -3.01
CA PRO A 29 -0.27 14.70 -2.21
C PRO A 29 -0.57 14.91 -0.72
N GLY A 30 0.09 14.13 0.14
CA GLY A 30 -0.12 14.12 1.59
C GLY A 30 -1.19 13.15 2.08
N GLU A 31 -2.01 12.57 1.19
CA GLU A 31 -2.93 11.48 1.54
C GLU A 31 -2.22 10.13 1.50
N TYR A 32 -2.84 9.12 2.10
CA TYR A 32 -2.24 7.78 2.20
C TYR A 32 -3.22 6.65 1.88
N LEU A 33 -2.66 5.59 1.30
CA LEU A 33 -3.27 4.28 1.20
C LEU A 33 -2.89 3.46 2.43
N GLU A 34 -3.86 3.08 3.24
CA GLU A 34 -3.69 2.10 4.30
C GLU A 34 -3.92 0.70 3.72
N LEU A 35 -2.86 -0.10 3.61
CA LEU A 35 -2.93 -1.47 3.11
C LEU A 35 -2.78 -2.44 4.27
N THR A 36 -3.75 -3.35 4.41
CA THR A 36 -3.70 -4.47 5.35
C THR A 36 -3.47 -5.79 4.60
N ASN A 37 -2.65 -6.67 5.18
CA ASN A 37 -2.26 -7.94 4.55
C ASN A 37 -2.04 -9.04 5.60
N ASP A 38 -2.16 -10.30 5.19
CA ASP A 38 -1.94 -11.50 6.02
C ASP A 38 -0.46 -11.91 6.14
N HIS A 39 0.44 -11.22 5.44
CA HIS A 39 1.89 -11.38 5.48
C HIS A 39 2.59 -10.04 5.21
N ASP A 40 3.90 -9.98 5.47
CA ASP A 40 4.72 -8.79 5.21
C ASP A 40 4.61 -8.35 3.74
N PRO A 41 4.08 -7.15 3.45
CA PRO A 41 3.98 -6.61 2.09
C PRO A 41 5.33 -6.10 1.54
N LYS A 42 6.47 -6.45 2.15
CA LYS A 42 7.81 -6.08 1.68
C LYS A 42 8.08 -6.33 0.18
N PRO A 43 7.60 -7.42 -0.47
CA PRO A 43 7.73 -7.54 -1.92
C PRO A 43 7.05 -6.39 -2.68
N LEU A 44 5.89 -5.93 -2.23
CA LEU A 44 5.17 -4.80 -2.80
C LEU A 44 5.92 -3.48 -2.59
N TYR A 45 6.55 -3.29 -1.42
CA TYR A 45 7.42 -2.13 -1.18
C TYR A 45 8.50 -2.01 -2.26
N TYR A 46 9.19 -3.11 -2.58
CA TYR A 46 10.22 -3.09 -3.62
C TYR A 46 9.66 -2.76 -5.01
N VAL A 47 8.45 -3.22 -5.34
CA VAL A 47 7.79 -2.84 -6.60
C VAL A 47 7.50 -1.33 -6.61
N PHE A 48 6.99 -0.76 -5.51
CA PHE A 48 6.80 0.69 -5.39
C PHE A 48 8.12 1.46 -5.51
N SER A 49 9.19 1.00 -4.86
CA SER A 49 10.51 1.65 -4.94
C SER A 49 11.07 1.71 -6.36
N ILE A 50 10.72 0.74 -7.23
CA ILE A 50 11.15 0.71 -8.63
C ILE A 50 10.20 1.55 -9.50
N GLU A 51 8.89 1.36 -9.36
CA GLU A 51 7.88 1.92 -10.26
C GLU A 51 7.50 3.37 -9.92
N ARG A 52 7.75 3.80 -8.68
CA ARG A 52 7.27 5.06 -8.07
C ARG A 52 8.35 5.73 -7.23
N GLU A 53 9.61 5.60 -7.63
CA GLU A 53 10.73 6.22 -6.93
C GLU A 53 10.48 7.72 -6.68
N GLY A 54 10.65 8.15 -5.43
CA GLY A 54 10.51 9.55 -5.03
C GLY A 54 9.08 10.09 -4.93
N THR A 55 8.04 9.28 -5.21
CA THR A 55 6.63 9.74 -5.17
C THR A 55 5.85 9.24 -3.95
N PHE A 56 6.47 8.46 -3.06
CA PHE A 56 5.80 7.91 -1.89
C PHE A 56 6.71 7.84 -0.66
N GLU A 57 6.07 7.85 0.51
CA GLU A 57 6.64 7.45 1.80
C GLU A 57 5.96 6.15 2.25
N TRP A 58 6.74 5.22 2.81
CA TRP A 58 6.25 3.96 3.34
C TRP A 58 6.43 3.91 4.85
N SER A 59 5.40 3.50 5.58
CA SER A 59 5.48 3.35 7.04
C SER A 59 4.69 2.14 7.48
N TYR A 60 5.28 1.31 8.34
CA TYR A 60 4.53 0.27 9.03
C TYR A 60 3.69 0.92 10.13
N LEU A 61 2.41 0.59 10.16
CA LEU A 61 1.49 0.91 11.25
C LEU A 61 1.37 -0.26 12.22
N GLU A 62 1.53 -1.48 11.70
CA GLU A 62 1.50 -2.73 12.45
C GLU A 62 2.40 -3.73 11.74
N GLU A 63 3.33 -4.31 12.49
CA GLU A 63 4.21 -5.39 12.06
C GLU A 63 3.68 -6.65 12.76
N GLY A 64 3.48 -7.74 12.02
CA GLY A 64 2.71 -8.91 12.48
C GLY A 64 3.32 -9.68 13.67
N PRO A 65 2.93 -10.95 13.90
CA PRO A 65 2.45 -11.90 12.90
C PRO A 65 0.94 -11.94 12.64
N GLU A 66 0.11 -11.36 13.50
CA GLU A 66 -1.35 -11.46 13.40
C GLU A 66 -1.91 -10.64 12.24
N LEU A 67 -1.32 -9.49 11.96
CA LEU A 67 -1.75 -8.58 10.91
C LEU A 67 -0.59 -7.69 10.47
N TRP A 68 -0.49 -7.42 9.17
CA TRP A 68 0.47 -6.47 8.63
C TRP A 68 -0.29 -5.25 8.10
N ARG A 69 0.09 -4.05 8.56
CA ARG A 69 -0.53 -2.80 8.12
C ARG A 69 0.52 -1.79 7.76
N VAL A 70 0.39 -1.22 6.57
CA VAL A 70 1.29 -0.18 6.07
C VAL A 70 0.51 1.04 5.59
N ALA A 71 1.06 2.22 5.83
CA ALA A 71 0.63 3.47 5.21
C ALA A 71 1.58 3.79 4.07
N ILE A 72 1.02 3.97 2.87
CA ILE A 72 1.72 4.39 1.66
C ILE A 72 1.24 5.80 1.35
N LYS A 73 2.00 6.80 1.80
CA LYS A 73 1.65 8.21 1.63
C LYS A 73 2.17 8.71 0.30
N LYS A 74 1.35 9.45 -0.45
CA LYS A 74 1.75 10.11 -1.69
C LYS A 74 2.46 11.43 -1.38
N ILE A 75 3.56 11.70 -2.08
CA ILE A 75 4.37 12.92 -1.95
C ILE A 75 4.05 13.89 -3.07
#